data_AF-A0A227J7I0-F1
#
_entry.id   AF-A0A227J7I0-F1
#
_cell.length_a   1.000
_cell.length_b   1.000
_cell.length_c   1.000
_cell.angle_alpha   90.00
_cell.angle_beta   90.00
_cell.angle_gamma   90.00
#
_symmetry.space_group_name_H-M   'P 1'
#
loop_
_entity.id
_entity.type
_entity.pdbx_description
1 polymer ?
#
loop_
_entity_poly.entity_id
_entity_poly.type
_entity_poly.pdbx_seq_one_letter_code
_entity_poly.pdbx_strand_id
1 'polypeptide(L)'
;GMPQESVARVLAVMGMISVGFLLFIILTSNPFLRTLPFFPVDGRDLNPLLQDPGLIVHPPMLYMGYVGFSVAFSFAIASLMTGRLDTAWARWSRPWTTAAWVFLTLGIALGSWWAYYELGWGGWWFWDPVENASFM
;
A
#
# COMPACT_ATOMS: atom_id res chain seq x y z
N GLY A 1 -1.56 25.34 14.17
CA GLY A 1 -1.01 24.04 13.73
C GLY A 1 -1.71 22.92 14.48
N MET A 2 -1.38 21.66 14.18
CA MET A 2 -1.91 20.51 14.92
C MET A 2 -1.30 20.46 16.34
N PRO A 3 -2.07 20.08 17.39
CA PRO A 3 -1.52 19.90 18.73
C PRO A 3 -0.42 18.84 18.76
N GLN A 4 0.64 19.09 19.53
CA GLN A 4 1.81 18.20 19.60
C GLN A 4 1.46 16.79 20.08
N GLU A 5 0.52 16.67 21.03
CA GLU A 5 0.02 15.36 21.48
C GLU A 5 -0.65 14.56 20.36
N SER A 6 -1.43 15.23 19.50
CA SER A 6 -2.09 14.58 18.36
C SER A 6 -1.04 14.09 17.35
N VAL A 7 -0.03 14.93 17.06
CA VAL A 7 1.09 14.55 16.19
C VAL A 7 1.82 13.33 16.75
N ALA A 8 2.15 13.34 18.05
CA ALA A 8 2.85 12.23 18.71
C ALA A 8 2.05 10.93 18.64
N ARG A 9 0.73 10.96 18.88
CA ARG A 9 -0.15 9.78 18.79
C ARG A 9 -0.22 9.23 17.37
N VAL A 10 -0.39 10.10 16.36
CA VAL A 10 -0.42 9.69 14.95
C VAL A 10 0.89 9.03 14.55
N LEU A 11 2.03 9.65 14.89
CA LEU A 11 3.35 9.08 14.61
C LEU A 11 3.58 7.76 15.36
N ALA A 12 3.08 7.62 16.59
CA ALA A 12 3.16 6.37 17.33
C ALA A 12 2.37 5.24 16.64
N VAL A 13 1.15 5.52 16.17
CA VAL A 13 0.36 4.52 15.42
C VAL A 13 1.06 4.13 14.11
N MET A 14 1.56 5.11 13.35
CA MET A 14 2.35 4.84 12.14
C MET A 14 3.60 4.01 12.45
N GLY A 15 4.30 4.32 13.55
CA GLY A 15 5.45 3.56 14.04
C GLY A 15 5.09 2.11 14.37
N MET A 16 3.95 1.87 15.02
CA MET A 16 3.46 0.51 15.30
C MET A 16 3.15 -0.27 14.02
N ILE A 17 2.54 0.37 13.02
CA ILE A 17 2.30 -0.25 11.70
C ILE A 17 3.64 -0.65 11.06
N SER A 18 4.63 0.26 11.05
CA SER A 18 5.97 -0.01 10.51
C SER A 18 6.66 -1.15 11.25
N VAL A 19 6.61 -1.18 12.59
CA VAL A 19 7.15 -2.28 13.39
C VAL A 19 6.48 -3.60 13.03
N GLY A 20 5.15 -3.61 12.84
CA GLY A 20 4.41 -4.78 12.39
C GLY A 20 4.91 -5.32 11.05
N PHE A 21 5.08 -4.46 10.05
CA PHE A 21 5.63 -4.85 8.75
C PHE A 21 7.08 -5.32 8.83
N LEU A 22 7.92 -4.67 9.63
CA LEU A 22 9.31 -5.10 9.83
C LEU A 22 9.39 -6.47 10.52
N LEU A 23 8.54 -6.71 11.52
CA LEU A 23 8.43 -8.02 12.16
C LEU A 23 7.95 -9.08 11.19
N PHE A 24 6.91 -8.79 10.40
CA PHE A 24 6.44 -9.69 9.35
C PHE A 24 7.58 -10.06 8.39
N ILE A 25 8.30 -9.07 7.86
CA ILE A 25 9.46 -9.29 6.97
C ILE A 25 10.50 -10.20 7.65
N ILE A 26 10.88 -9.92 8.90
CA ILE A 26 11.91 -10.71 9.61
C ILE A 26 11.44 -12.14 9.89
N LEU A 27 10.15 -12.35 10.15
CA LEU A 27 9.63 -13.66 10.55
C LEU A 27 9.24 -14.54 9.36
N THR A 28 8.68 -13.97 8.28
CA THR A 28 8.15 -14.74 7.14
C THR A 28 9.02 -14.67 5.90
N SER A 29 9.75 -13.58 5.71
CA SER A 29 10.45 -13.26 4.45
C SER A 29 11.84 -12.69 4.71
N ASN A 30 12.56 -13.27 5.68
CA ASN A 30 13.76 -12.70 6.27
C ASN A 30 14.86 -12.46 5.21
N PRO A 31 15.20 -11.20 4.88
CA PRO A 31 16.18 -10.88 3.85
C PRO A 31 17.62 -11.16 4.28
N PHE A 32 17.84 -11.44 5.57
CA PHE A 32 19.15 -11.73 6.13
C PHE A 32 19.47 -13.23 6.16
N LEU A 33 18.54 -14.09 5.73
CA LEU A 33 18.82 -15.51 5.53
C LEU A 33 19.90 -15.66 4.44
N ARG A 34 21.02 -16.25 4.83
CA ARG A 34 22.11 -16.52 3.89
C ARG A 34 21.76 -17.75 3.07
N THR A 35 21.67 -17.55 1.77
CA THR A 35 21.45 -18.63 0.82
C THR A 35 22.76 -19.24 0.35
N LEU A 36 23.91 -18.56 0.44
CA LEU A 36 25.20 -19.11 -0.01
C LEU A 36 25.65 -20.34 0.81
N PRO A 37 26.16 -21.42 0.15
CA PRO A 37 26.39 -21.55 -1.29
C PRO A 37 25.17 -21.97 -2.11
N PHE A 38 24.04 -22.30 -1.46
CA PHE A 38 22.78 -22.75 -2.05
C PHE A 38 21.90 -21.59 -2.54
N PHE A 39 22.35 -20.87 -3.57
CA PHE A 39 21.52 -19.86 -4.23
C PHE A 39 20.50 -20.54 -5.17
N PRO A 40 19.31 -19.95 -5.37
CA PRO A 40 18.37 -20.42 -6.40
C PRO A 40 19.05 -20.32 -7.78
N VAL A 41 19.28 -21.47 -8.42
CA VAL A 41 19.94 -21.54 -9.75
C VAL A 41 19.03 -20.95 -10.83
N ASP A 42 17.72 -21.09 -10.66
CA ASP A 42 16.69 -20.49 -11.52
C ASP A 42 15.85 -19.50 -10.71
N GLY A 43 16.29 -18.25 -10.63
CA GLY A 43 15.34 -17.16 -10.48
C GLY A 43 14.61 -17.03 -11.80
N ARG A 44 13.44 -17.67 -11.97
CA ARG A 44 12.61 -17.38 -13.13
C ARG A 44 12.25 -15.90 -13.00
N ASP A 45 12.74 -15.10 -13.94
CA ASP A 45 12.27 -13.74 -14.14
C ASP A 45 10.75 -13.76 -14.30
N LEU A 46 10.12 -12.60 -14.26
CA LEU A 46 8.70 -12.50 -14.56
C LEU A 46 8.42 -13.20 -15.91
N ASN A 47 7.26 -13.86 -16.00
CA ASN A 47 6.75 -14.38 -17.26
C ASN A 47 6.95 -13.28 -18.34
N PRO A 48 7.47 -13.59 -19.54
CA PRO A 48 7.71 -12.58 -20.58
C PRO A 48 6.53 -11.62 -20.83
N LEU A 49 5.29 -12.09 -20.69
CA LEU A 49 4.06 -11.29 -20.79
C LEU A 49 3.96 -10.18 -19.71
N LEU A 50 4.59 -10.37 -18.56
CA LEU A 50 4.59 -9.42 -17.45
C LEU A 50 5.74 -8.41 -17.55
N GLN A 51 6.65 -8.55 -18.52
CA GLN A 51 7.78 -7.64 -18.70
C GLN A 51 7.39 -6.40 -19.52
N ASP A 52 6.35 -5.68 -19.07
CA ASP A 52 5.79 -4.51 -19.75
C ASP A 52 5.92 -3.24 -18.89
N PRO A 53 6.23 -2.06 -19.47
CA PRO A 53 6.33 -0.81 -18.71
C PRO A 53 5.05 -0.44 -17.94
N GLY A 54 3.86 -0.79 -18.43
CA GLY A 54 2.60 -0.62 -17.72
C GLY A 54 2.52 -1.44 -16.45
N LEU A 55 3.12 -2.64 -16.42
CA LEU A 55 3.26 -3.44 -15.21
C LEU A 55 4.19 -2.79 -14.18
N ILE A 56 5.19 -2.02 -14.61
CA ILE A 56 6.13 -1.36 -13.69
C ILE A 56 5.48 -0.18 -12.97
N VAL A 57 4.57 0.53 -13.63
CA VAL A 57 4.05 1.82 -13.14
C VAL A 57 2.83 1.67 -12.23
N HIS A 58 1.90 0.75 -12.53
CA HIS A 58 0.66 0.65 -11.76
C HIS A 58 0.86 0.14 -10.32
N PRO A 59 1.76 -0.82 -9.99
CA PRO A 59 1.90 -1.32 -8.63
C PRO A 59 2.43 -0.24 -7.65
N PRO A 60 3.46 0.57 -7.98
CA PRO A 60 3.84 1.70 -7.13
C PRO A 60 2.69 2.67 -6.85
N MET A 61 1.83 2.93 -7.84
CA MET A 61 0.66 3.81 -7.66
C MET A 61 -0.37 3.18 -6.70
N LEU A 62 -0.69 1.90 -6.88
CA LEU A 62 -1.56 1.14 -5.97
C LEU A 62 -1.00 1.12 -4.54
N TYR A 63 0.29 0.79 -4.38
CA TYR A 63 0.94 0.75 -3.07
C TYR A 63 1.00 2.12 -2.40
N MET A 64 1.25 3.19 -3.15
CA MET A 64 1.15 4.56 -2.61
C MET A 64 -0.26 4.86 -2.09
N GLY A 65 -1.29 4.38 -2.78
CA GLY A 65 -2.68 4.45 -2.30
C GLY A 65 -2.88 3.70 -0.98
N TYR A 66 -2.58 2.40 -0.95
CA TYR A 66 -2.75 1.55 0.23
C TYR A 66 -1.96 2.02 1.45
N VAL A 67 -0.66 2.29 1.25
CA VAL A 67 0.21 2.80 2.32
C VAL A 67 -0.23 4.21 2.72
N GLY A 68 -0.69 5.05 1.79
CA GLY A 68 -1.21 6.38 2.09
C GLY A 68 -2.40 6.36 3.05
N PHE A 69 -3.30 5.37 2.93
CA PHE A 69 -4.43 5.21 3.85
C PHE A 69 -4.01 4.86 5.29
N SER A 70 -2.78 4.37 5.52
CA SER A 70 -2.25 4.18 6.88
C SER A 70 -2.21 5.49 7.68
N VAL A 71 -2.03 6.63 7.01
CA VAL A 71 -2.04 7.96 7.64
C VAL A 71 -3.45 8.30 8.11
N ALA A 72 -4.45 8.10 7.25
CA ALA A 72 -5.86 8.33 7.58
C ALA A 72 -6.33 7.41 8.73
N PHE A 73 -5.93 6.14 8.68
CA PHE A 73 -6.14 5.19 9.78
C PHE A 73 -5.49 5.66 11.08
N SER A 74 -4.24 6.12 11.03
CA SER A 74 -3.51 6.60 12.21
C SER A 74 -4.18 7.82 12.85
N PHE A 75 -4.73 8.73 12.05
CA PHE A 75 -5.58 9.82 12.52
C PHE A 75 -6.83 9.32 13.24
N ALA A 76 -7.54 8.35 12.65
CA ALA A 76 -8.75 7.78 13.25
C ALA A 76 -8.45 7.12 14.60
N ILE A 77 -7.40 6.30 14.69
CA ILE A 77 -6.99 5.64 15.95
C ILE A 77 -6.56 6.68 16.99
N ALA A 78 -5.75 7.67 16.62
CA ALA A 78 -5.33 8.73 17.55
C ALA A 78 -6.53 9.52 18.12
N SER A 79 -7.54 9.80 17.30
CA SER A 79 -8.79 10.42 17.73
C SER A 79 -9.63 9.51 18.63
N LEU A 80 -9.71 8.22 18.34
CA LEU A 80 -10.39 7.24 19.20
C LEU A 80 -9.72 7.12 20.57
N MET A 81 -8.39 7.08 20.63
CA MET A 81 -7.63 7.05 21.89
C MET A 81 -7.89 8.27 22.78
N THR A 82 -8.26 9.41 22.19
CA THR A 82 -8.55 10.65 22.93
C THR A 82 -10.04 10.87 23.20
N GLY A 83 -10.91 10.06 22.60
CA GLY A 83 -12.36 10.26 22.62
C GLY A 83 -12.83 11.56 21.94
N ARG A 84 -11.97 12.21 21.14
CA ARG A 84 -12.25 13.49 20.48
C ARG A 84 -12.29 13.33 18.97
N LEU A 85 -13.49 13.07 18.45
CA LEU A 85 -13.80 12.99 17.01
C LEU A 85 -14.37 14.33 16.52
N ASP A 86 -13.64 15.43 16.75
CA ASP A 86 -14.06 16.78 16.38
C ASP A 86 -13.82 17.12 14.88
N THR A 87 -14.35 18.23 14.38
CA THR A 87 -14.10 18.63 12.98
C THR A 87 -12.62 18.89 12.67
N ALA A 88 -11.78 19.07 13.69
CA ALA A 88 -10.35 19.29 13.52
C ALA A 88 -9.63 18.04 12.98
N TRP A 89 -9.95 16.82 13.46
CA TRP A 89 -9.33 15.60 12.92
C TRP A 89 -9.65 15.44 11.43
N ALA A 90 -10.91 15.64 11.03
CA ALA A 90 -11.36 15.50 9.66
C ALA A 90 -10.64 16.50 8.74
N ARG A 91 -10.41 17.73 9.20
CA ARG A 91 -9.66 18.74 8.45
C ARG A 91 -8.22 18.31 8.18
N TRP A 92 -7.56 17.69 9.17
CA TRP A 92 -6.16 17.29 9.05
C TRP A 92 -5.96 15.98 8.30
N SER A 93 -6.88 15.01 8.41
CA SER A 93 -6.81 13.75 7.69
C SER A 93 -7.13 13.92 6.20
N ARG A 94 -8.06 14.82 5.85
CA ARG A 94 -8.57 15.02 4.49
C ARG A 94 -7.50 15.11 3.39
N PRO A 95 -6.46 15.98 3.46
CA PRO A 95 -5.46 16.05 2.39
C PRO A 95 -4.72 14.72 2.18
N TRP A 96 -4.44 13.99 3.25
CA TRP A 96 -3.79 12.68 3.19
C TRP A 96 -4.71 11.62 2.61
N THR A 97 -5.97 11.59 3.05
CA THR A 97 -7.01 10.69 2.51
C THR A 97 -7.24 10.96 1.02
N THR A 98 -7.31 12.22 0.60
CA THR A 98 -7.47 12.58 -0.81
C THR A 98 -6.25 12.18 -1.64
N ALA A 99 -5.03 12.41 -1.14
CA ALA A 99 -3.82 11.99 -1.84
C ALA A 99 -3.79 10.46 -2.01
N ALA A 100 -4.02 9.70 -0.93
CA ALA A 100 -4.09 8.24 -0.96
C ALA A 100 -5.17 7.75 -1.94
N TRP A 101 -6.35 8.37 -1.93
CA TRP A 101 -7.44 8.05 -2.83
C TRP A 101 -7.09 8.34 -4.30
N VAL A 102 -6.42 9.45 -4.62
CA VAL A 102 -5.96 9.75 -5.98
C VAL A 102 -4.97 8.71 -6.46
N PHE A 103 -3.96 8.36 -5.65
CA PHE A 103 -2.99 7.33 -6.00
C PHE A 103 -3.64 5.96 -6.21
N LEU A 104 -4.55 5.58 -5.31
CA LEU A 104 -5.30 4.32 -5.43
C LEU A 104 -6.13 4.31 -6.72
N THR A 105 -6.86 5.39 -7.01
CA THR A 105 -7.68 5.53 -8.22
C THR A 105 -6.83 5.42 -9.48
N LEU A 106 -5.70 6.12 -9.53
CA LEU A 106 -4.77 6.05 -10.66
C LEU A 106 -4.15 4.66 -10.80
N GLY A 107 -3.77 4.02 -9.68
CA GLY A 107 -3.24 2.67 -9.66
C GLY A 107 -4.22 1.65 -10.22
N ILE A 108 -5.47 1.68 -9.78
CA ILE A 108 -6.55 0.80 -10.28
C ILE A 108 -6.78 1.07 -11.77
N ALA A 109 -6.91 2.34 -12.18
CA ALA A 109 -7.15 2.67 -13.58
C ALA A 109 -6.02 2.22 -14.51
N LEU A 110 -4.77 2.41 -14.10
CA LEU A 110 -3.59 1.99 -14.87
C LEU A 110 -3.46 0.46 -14.90
N GLY A 111 -3.71 -0.22 -13.78
CA GLY A 111 -3.72 -1.68 -13.71
C GLY A 111 -4.80 -2.29 -14.61
N SER A 112 -6.02 -1.75 -14.55
CA SER A 112 -7.14 -2.14 -15.43
C SER A 112 -6.82 -1.92 -16.91
N TRP A 113 -6.19 -0.78 -17.25
CA TRP A 113 -5.75 -0.50 -18.62
C TRP A 113 -4.69 -1.50 -19.08
N TRP A 114 -3.66 -1.74 -18.25
CA TRP A 114 -2.59 -2.67 -18.57
C TRP A 114 -3.12 -4.09 -18.75
N ALA A 115 -3.95 -4.57 -17.83
CA ALA A 115 -4.55 -5.91 -17.89
C ALA A 115 -5.39 -6.09 -19.16
N TYR A 116 -6.13 -5.05 -19.56
CA TYR A 116 -6.87 -5.06 -20.82
C TYR A 116 -5.96 -5.19 -22.04
N TYR A 117 -4.89 -4.40 -22.06
CA TYR A 117 -3.93 -4.34 -23.15
C TYR A 117 -3.13 -5.65 -23.30
N GLU A 118 -2.62 -6.19 -22.18
CA GLU A 118 -1.67 -7.31 -22.17
C GLU A 118 -2.37 -8.68 -22.03
N LEU A 119 -3.47 -8.76 -21.26
CA LEU A 119 -4.17 -10.01 -20.93
C LEU A 119 -5.52 -10.17 -21.66
N GLY A 120 -6.00 -9.13 -22.34
CA GLY A 120 -7.23 -9.15 -23.15
C GLY A 120 -8.55 -9.10 -22.34
N TRP A 121 -9.68 -9.16 -23.04
CA TRP A 121 -11.06 -8.96 -22.53
C TRP A 121 -11.53 -9.94 -21.43
N GLY A 122 -10.75 -10.98 -21.09
CA GLY A 122 -11.04 -11.90 -19.99
C GLY A 122 -10.30 -11.58 -18.68
N GLY A 123 -9.43 -10.57 -18.68
CA GLY A 123 -8.43 -10.33 -17.64
C GLY A 123 -8.67 -9.16 -16.70
N TRP A 124 -9.73 -8.35 -16.87
CA TRP A 124 -9.91 -7.11 -16.08
C TRP A 124 -9.88 -7.30 -14.54
N TRP A 125 -10.24 -8.48 -14.04
CA TRP A 125 -10.36 -8.77 -12.60
C TRP A 125 -9.75 -10.09 -12.15
N PHE A 126 -9.21 -10.87 -13.09
CA PHE A 126 -8.95 -12.29 -12.86
C PHE A 126 -7.52 -12.59 -12.42
N TRP A 127 -6.62 -11.59 -12.40
CA TRP A 127 -5.18 -11.86 -12.40
C TRP A 127 -4.40 -11.36 -11.17
N ASP A 128 -4.72 -10.22 -10.55
CA ASP A 128 -3.97 -9.73 -9.37
C ASP A 128 -4.86 -9.59 -8.10
N PRO A 129 -4.54 -10.32 -7.00
CA PRO A 129 -5.14 -10.14 -5.68
C PRO A 129 -5.19 -8.68 -5.19
N VAL A 130 -4.22 -7.85 -5.59
CA VAL A 130 -4.11 -6.44 -5.18
C VAL A 130 -5.23 -5.59 -5.81
N GLU A 131 -5.65 -5.88 -7.03
CA GLU A 131 -6.75 -5.17 -7.69
C GLU A 131 -8.11 -5.58 -7.09
N ASN A 132 -8.31 -6.86 -6.77
CA ASN A 132 -9.54 -7.32 -6.11
C ASN A 132 -9.69 -6.77 -4.68
N ALA A 133 -8.58 -6.65 -3.94
CA ALA A 133 -8.59 -6.05 -2.61
C ALA A 133 -8.96 -4.55 -2.64
N SER A 134 -8.83 -3.87 -3.78
CA SER A 134 -9.09 -2.44 -3.89
C SER A 134 -10.57 -2.05 -3.88
N PHE A 135 -11.47 -3.03 -4.09
CA PHE A 135 -12.93 -2.86 -4.12
C PHE A 135 -13.67 -3.25 -2.82
N MET A 136 -12.97 -3.86 -1.85
CA MET A 136 -13.51 -4.25 -0.54
C MET A 136 -13.23 -3.18 0.52
#